data_AF-A0A7J3EFI5-F1
#
_entry.id   AF-A0A7J3EFI5-F1
#
_cell.length_a   1.000
_cell.length_b   1.000
_cell.length_c   1.000
_cell.angle_alpha   90.00
_cell.angle_beta   90.00
_cell.angle_gamma   90.00
#
_symmetry.space_group_name_H-M   'P 1'
#
loop_
_entity.id
_entity.type
_entity.pdbx_description
1 polymer ?
#
loop_
_entity_poly.entity_id
_entity_poly.type
_entity_poly.pdbx_seq_one_letter_code
_entity_poly.pdbx_strand_id
1 'polypeptide(L)'
;MTLNPQTLEEYVREAAEIANSKGFHVTWDNVPTYLMLIVTELSEAMEAWRDDDSEAFKEELADTLIRIFHMCGDLKIDISNAVKVKMSVNKTRPYKHGRKRL
;
A
#
# COMPACT_ATOMS: atom_id res chain seq x y z
N MET A 1 -13.07 20.23 -10.28
CA MET A 1 -11.94 19.68 -11.07
C MET A 1 -12.17 18.19 -11.18
N THR A 2 -12.40 17.66 -12.38
CA THR A 2 -12.32 16.21 -12.62
C THR A 2 -10.84 15.84 -12.62
N LEU A 3 -10.38 15.20 -11.54
CA LEU A 3 -9.04 14.62 -11.50
C LEU A 3 -9.02 13.48 -12.51
N ASN A 4 -8.09 13.52 -13.47
CA ASN A 4 -7.79 12.33 -14.27
C ASN A 4 -7.30 11.23 -13.31
N PRO A 5 -7.72 9.97 -13.48
CA PRO A 5 -7.27 8.90 -12.60
C PRO A 5 -5.74 8.76 -12.72
N GLN A 6 -5.05 8.93 -11.59
CA GLN A 6 -3.61 8.70 -11.52
C GLN A 6 -3.29 7.21 -11.70
N THR A 7 -2.17 6.96 -12.36
CA THR A 7 -1.52 5.65 -12.49
C THR A 7 -0.84 5.25 -11.17
N LEU A 8 -0.54 3.95 -11.00
CA LEU A 8 0.16 3.48 -9.80
C LEU A 8 1.56 4.07 -9.71
N GLU A 9 2.21 4.25 -10.86
CA GLU A 9 3.51 4.87 -11.01
C GLU A 9 3.50 6.34 -10.55
N GLU A 10 2.42 7.08 -10.85
CA GLU A 10 2.24 8.44 -10.35
C GLU A 10 2.06 8.49 -8.84
N TYR A 11 1.25 7.60 -8.26
CA TYR A 11 1.11 7.50 -6.80
C TYR A 11 2.43 7.15 -6.11
N VAL A 12 3.19 6.20 -6.65
CA VAL A 12 4.52 5.82 -6.14
C VAL A 12 5.48 6.99 -6.16
N ARG A 13 5.53 7.71 -7.29
CA ARG A 13 6.38 8.88 -7.45
C ARG A 13 6.00 9.98 -6.46
N GLU A 14 4.72 10.33 -6.39
CA GLU A 14 4.22 11.42 -5.54
C GLU A 14 4.39 11.11 -4.05
N ALA A 15 4.06 9.89 -3.60
CA ALA A 15 4.24 9.48 -2.20
C ALA A 15 5.72 9.56 -1.78
N ALA A 16 6.63 9.08 -2.63
CA ALA A 16 8.06 9.16 -2.37
C ALA A 16 8.57 10.61 -2.38
N GLU A 17 8.15 11.45 -3.35
CA GLU A 17 8.51 12.87 -3.40
C GLU A 17 8.07 13.60 -2.11
N ILE A 18 6.83 13.40 -1.66
CA ILE A 18 6.30 14.01 -0.44
C ILE A 18 7.07 13.54 0.80
N ALA A 19 7.26 12.24 0.99
CA ALA A 19 7.95 11.71 2.16
C ALA A 19 9.43 12.15 2.21
N ASN A 20 10.11 12.10 1.06
CA ASN A 20 11.49 12.56 0.92
C ASN A 20 11.64 14.06 1.18
N SER A 21 10.67 14.88 0.73
CA SER A 21 10.67 16.33 1.02
C SER A 21 10.58 16.65 2.53
N LYS A 22 10.07 15.70 3.33
CA LYS A 22 9.97 15.77 4.79
C LYS A 22 11.13 15.07 5.51
N GLY A 23 12.13 14.56 4.78
CA GLY A 23 13.31 13.90 5.33
C GLY A 23 13.12 12.41 5.66
N PHE A 24 12.04 11.78 5.22
CA PHE A 24 11.83 10.35 5.37
C PHE A 24 12.37 9.60 4.15
N HIS A 25 13.45 8.85 4.33
CA HIS A 25 14.10 8.10 3.25
C HIS A 25 14.12 6.61 3.59
N VAL A 26 13.55 5.78 2.72
CA VAL A 26 13.65 4.32 2.84
C VAL A 26 14.94 3.86 2.16
N THR A 27 15.68 3.04 2.87
CA THR A 27 16.85 2.32 2.38
C THR A 27 16.68 0.86 2.74
N TRP A 28 17.46 -0.03 2.11
CA TRP A 28 17.38 -1.45 2.43
C TRP A 28 17.59 -1.74 3.92
N ASP A 29 18.48 -0.99 4.58
CA ASP A 29 18.83 -1.18 6.00
C ASP A 29 17.69 -0.83 6.96
N ASN A 30 16.76 0.04 6.56
CA ASN A 30 15.64 0.46 7.40
C ASN A 30 14.27 -0.08 6.95
N VAL A 31 14.23 -0.95 5.93
CA VAL A 31 13.00 -1.61 5.47
C VAL A 31 12.19 -2.23 6.62
N PRO A 32 12.79 -2.95 7.60
CA PRO A 32 12.02 -3.52 8.69
C PRO A 32 11.22 -2.48 9.48
N THR A 33 11.78 -1.29 9.70
CA THR A 33 11.09 -0.18 10.37
C THR A 33 9.90 0.30 9.55
N TYR A 34 10.08 0.54 8.25
CA TYR A 34 8.99 0.99 7.37
C TYR A 34 7.90 -0.08 7.18
N LEU A 35 8.26 -1.36 7.17
CA LEU A 35 7.29 -2.45 7.19
C LEU A 35 6.41 -2.41 8.45
N MET A 36 7.00 -2.11 9.62
CA MET A 36 6.21 -2.00 10.85
C MET A 36 5.34 -0.76 10.88
N LEU A 37 5.77 0.36 10.29
CA LEU A 37 4.89 1.51 10.10
C LEU A 37 3.67 1.16 9.23
N ILE A 38 3.85 0.39 8.15
CA ILE A 38 2.73 -0.10 7.32
C ILE A 38 1.78 -1.00 8.13
N VAL A 39 2.31 -1.85 9.01
CA VAL A 39 1.49 -2.71 9.89
C VAL A 39 0.70 -1.90 10.91
N THR A 40 1.24 -0.77 11.38
CA THR A 40 0.52 0.13 12.28
C THR A 40 -0.74 0.69 11.63
N GLU A 41 -0.68 1.23 10.41
CA GLU A 41 -1.88 1.75 9.72
C GLU A 41 -2.93 0.66 9.47
N LEU A 42 -2.50 -0.56 9.17
CA LEU A 42 -3.43 -1.70 9.06
C LEU A 42 -4.08 -2.05 10.40
N SER A 43 -3.39 -1.81 11.52
CA SER A 43 -3.94 -2.00 12.87
C SER A 43 -4.92 -0.88 13.22
N GLU A 44 -4.64 0.36 12.81
CA GLU A 44 -5.55 1.51 12.94
C GLU A 44 -6.81 1.32 12.09
N ALA A 45 -6.69 0.80 10.87
CA ALA A 45 -7.84 0.37 10.07
C ALA A 45 -8.69 -0.70 10.80
N MET A 46 -8.05 -1.67 11.45
CA MET A 46 -8.78 -2.70 12.22
C MET A 46 -9.52 -2.08 13.43
N GLU A 47 -8.93 -1.08 14.08
CA GLU A 47 -9.55 -0.31 15.16
C GLU A 47 -10.74 0.50 14.65
N ALA A 48 -10.58 1.28 13.57
CA ALA A 48 -11.67 2.03 12.95
C ALA A 48 -12.85 1.14 12.55
N TRP A 49 -12.57 -0.05 11.98
CA TRP A 49 -13.62 -1.02 11.67
C TRP A 49 -14.35 -1.54 12.92
N ARG A 50 -13.61 -1.82 14.00
CA ARG A 50 -14.19 -2.28 15.28
C ARG A 50 -15.13 -1.24 15.89
N ASP A 51 -14.82 0.03 15.65
CA ASP A 51 -15.54 1.17 16.21
C ASP A 51 -16.66 1.69 15.26
N ASP A 52 -16.94 0.97 14.16
CA ASP A 52 -17.93 1.30 13.12
C ASP A 52 -17.67 2.67 12.44
N ASP A 53 -16.41 3.11 12.40
CA ASP A 53 -15.98 4.34 11.74
C ASP A 53 -15.48 4.07 10.32
N SER A 54 -16.42 4.11 9.37
CA SER A 54 -16.11 3.86 7.96
C SER A 54 -15.22 4.92 7.30
N GLU A 55 -15.21 6.16 7.82
CA GLU A 55 -14.40 7.23 7.25
C GLU A 55 -12.95 7.10 7.70
N ALA A 56 -12.71 6.87 8.99
CA ALA A 56 -11.39 6.54 9.50
C ALA A 56 -10.86 5.26 8.85
N PHE A 57 -11.68 4.22 8.69
CA PHE A 57 -11.27 2.99 8.01
C PHE A 57 -10.73 3.24 6.59
N LYS A 58 -11.40 4.11 5.84
CA LYS A 58 -10.99 4.49 4.48
C LYS A 58 -9.68 5.30 4.49
N GLU A 59 -9.52 6.21 5.46
CA GLU A 59 -8.30 7.00 5.64
C GLU A 59 -7.09 6.10 5.93
N GLU A 60 -7.22 5.16 6.87
CA GLU A 60 -6.12 4.26 7.24
C GLU A 60 -5.72 3.29 6.12
N LEU A 61 -6.68 2.89 5.26
CA LEU A 61 -6.36 2.15 4.04
C LEU A 61 -5.58 3.01 3.03
N ALA A 62 -5.90 4.31 2.92
CA ALA A 62 -5.15 5.22 2.07
C ALA A 62 -3.73 5.41 2.61
N ASP A 63 -3.57 5.59 3.92
CA ASP A 63 -2.25 5.75 4.55
C ASP A 63 -1.40 4.48 4.42
N THR A 64 -2.01 3.31 4.56
CA THR A 64 -1.36 2.02 4.26
C THR A 64 -0.78 2.02 2.83
N LEU A 65 -1.58 2.43 1.84
CA LEU A 65 -1.15 2.48 0.44
C LEU A 65 -0.04 3.51 0.22
N ILE A 66 -0.16 4.70 0.81
CA ILE A 66 0.85 5.77 0.70
C ILE A 66 2.20 5.29 1.25
N ARG A 67 2.22 4.59 2.38
CA ARG A 67 3.48 4.05 2.95
C ARG A 67 4.09 2.95 2.09
N ILE A 68 3.26 2.08 1.50
CA ILE A 68 3.73 1.09 0.53
C ILE A 68 4.32 1.78 -0.70
N PHE A 69 3.66 2.82 -1.21
CA PHE A 69 4.10 3.59 -2.38
C PHE A 69 5.40 4.35 -2.13
N HIS A 70 5.53 5.00 -0.97
CA HIS A 70 6.78 5.62 -0.53
C HIS A 70 7.93 4.62 -0.54
N MET A 71 7.76 3.48 0.16
CA MET A 71 8.78 2.42 0.21
C MET A 71 9.13 1.88 -1.19
N CYS A 72 8.14 1.68 -2.07
CA CYS A 72 8.39 1.25 -3.44
C CYS A 72 9.18 2.29 -4.24
N GLY A 73 8.86 3.58 -4.10
CA GLY A 73 9.50 4.66 -4.84
C GLY A 73 10.97 4.86 -4.46
N ASP A 74 11.29 4.74 -3.17
CA ASP A 74 12.66 4.85 -2.66
C ASP A 74 13.51 3.62 -3.02
N LEU A 75 12.94 2.41 -2.88
CA LEU A 75 13.62 1.15 -3.21
C LEU A 75 13.60 0.81 -4.71
N LYS A 76 13.00 1.67 -5.55
CA LYS A 76 12.86 1.46 -7.01
C LYS A 76 12.16 0.15 -7.37
N ILE A 77 11.14 -0.21 -6.60
CA ILE A 77 10.32 -1.40 -6.84
C ILE A 77 9.25 -1.07 -7.89
N ASP A 78 9.25 -1.81 -9.00
CA ASP A 78 8.17 -1.78 -10.00
C ASP A 78 6.94 -2.54 -9.48
N ILE A 79 6.23 -1.89 -8.56
CA ILE A 79 5.05 -2.46 -7.90
C ILE A 79 3.87 -2.62 -8.87
N SER A 80 3.77 -1.78 -9.90
CA SER A 80 2.73 -1.85 -10.92
C SER A 80 2.81 -3.13 -11.74
N ASN A 81 4.01 -3.44 -12.26
CA ASN A 81 4.21 -4.71 -12.94
C ASN A 81 4.05 -5.91 -12.00
N ALA A 82 4.57 -5.82 -10.75
CA ALA A 82 4.42 -6.89 -9.77
C ALA A 82 2.95 -7.20 -9.47
N VAL A 83 2.12 -6.18 -9.27
CA VAL A 83 0.66 -6.31 -9.09
C VAL A 83 0.02 -6.91 -10.32
N LYS A 84 0.32 -6.40 -11.53
CA LYS A 84 -0.24 -6.90 -12.80
C LYS A 84 0.06 -8.38 -13.02
N VAL A 85 1.30 -8.80 -12.79
CA VAL A 85 1.74 -10.20 -12.87
C VAL A 85 1.00 -11.03 -11.81
N LYS A 86 0.97 -10.57 -10.56
CA LYS A 86 0.31 -11.30 -9.47
C LYS A 86 -1.19 -11.48 -9.71
N MET A 87 -1.87 -10.47 -10.21
CA MET A 87 -3.28 -10.53 -10.58
C MET A 87 -3.52 -11.53 -11.71
N SER A 88 -2.67 -11.55 -12.73
CA SER A 88 -2.75 -12.53 -13.82
C SER A 88 -2.61 -13.96 -13.32
N VAL A 89 -1.68 -14.21 -12.38
CA VAL A 89 -1.55 -15.50 -11.71
C VAL A 89 -2.77 -15.81 -10.83
N ASN A 90 -3.29 -14.85 -10.06
CA ASN A 90 -4.44 -15.08 -9.19
C ASN A 90 -5.72 -15.46 -9.99
N LYS A 91 -5.89 -14.90 -11.20
CA LYS A 91 -7.02 -15.22 -12.10
C LYS A 91 -7.04 -16.67 -12.55
N THR A 92 -5.88 -17.33 -12.68
CA THR A 92 -5.81 -18.73 -13.14
C THR A 92 -6.03 -19.75 -12.03
N ARG A 93 -6.11 -19.31 -10.77
CA ARG A 93 -6.19 -20.24 -9.66
C ARG A 93 -7.62 -20.76 -9.46
N PRO A 94 -7.79 -22.00 -8.96
CA PRO A 94 -9.10 -22.56 -8.64
C PRO A 94 -9.85 -21.72 -7.61
N TYR A 95 -11.18 -21.85 -7.58
CA TYR A 95 -12.04 -21.21 -6.58
C TYR A 95 -11.52 -21.45 -5.15
N LYS A 96 -11.32 -20.37 -4.38
CA LYS A 96 -10.69 -20.33 -3.04
C LYS A 96 -9.28 -20.93 -2.94
N HIS A 97 -8.67 -21.37 -4.03
CA HIS A 97 -7.37 -22.04 -4.05
C HIS A 97 -7.31 -23.22 -3.08
N GLY A 98 -8.43 -23.93 -2.92
CA GLY A 98 -8.55 -25.02 -1.94
C GLY A 98 -8.61 -24.59 -0.48
N ARG A 99 -8.59 -23.29 -0.15
CA ARG A 99 -8.77 -22.81 1.23
C ARG A 99 -10.22 -23.03 1.68
N LYS A 100 -10.40 -23.79 2.76
CA LYS A 100 -11.62 -23.72 3.57
C LYS A 100 -11.61 -22.38 4.31
N ARG A 101 -12.79 -21.80 4.48
CA ARG A 101 -13.09 -20.43 4.95
C ARG A 101 -12.04 -19.89 5.95
N LEU A 102 -11.47 -18.70 5.67
CA LEU A 102 -10.80 -17.89 6.70
C LEU A 102 -11.82 -17.51 7.78
#